data_AF-A0A436CMQ8-F1
#
_entry.id   AF-A0A436CMQ8-F1
#
_cell.length_a   1.000
_cell.length_b   1.000
_cell.length_c   1.000
_cell.angle_alpha   90.00
_cell.angle_beta   90.00
_cell.angle_gamma   90.00
#
_symmetry.space_group_name_H-M   'P 1'
#
loop_
_entity.id
_entity.type
_entity.pdbx_description
1 polymer ?
#
loop_
_entity_poly.entity_id
_entity_poly.type
_entity_poly.pdbx_seq_one_letter_code
_entity_poly.pdbx_strand_id
1 'polypeptide(L)'
;MNRTTGTDWTESSTLLDEVPWSDSLTSYDRQHFKIYLRILDACADNATVEEMADLILGIDPALEPGRARKAIHSHIDRANWMITTGYKELFRADEKGKALAS
;
A
#
# COMPACT_ATOMS: atom_id res chain seq x y z
N MET A 1 5.82 -6.26 29.06
CA MET A 1 4.64 -6.88 28.41
C MET A 1 5.10 -7.49 27.09
N ASN A 2 5.03 -8.81 26.95
CA ASN A 2 5.41 -9.51 25.72
C ASN A 2 4.34 -9.30 24.64
N ARG A 3 4.71 -8.67 23.53
CA ARG A 3 3.88 -8.63 22.32
C ARG A 3 4.28 -9.83 21.44
N THR A 4 3.63 -10.96 21.68
CA THR A 4 3.61 -12.08 20.74
C THR A 4 2.79 -11.68 19.53
N THR A 5 3.42 -11.35 18.42
CA THR A 5 2.77 -11.33 17.10
C THR A 5 3.40 -12.42 16.25
N GLY A 6 2.74 -13.58 16.27
CA GLY A 6 2.87 -14.54 15.19
C GLY A 6 2.30 -13.91 13.92
N THR A 7 3.18 -13.55 13.00
CA THR A 7 2.91 -13.74 11.57
C THR A 7 4.24 -13.85 10.87
N ASP A 8 4.44 -14.99 10.24
CA ASP A 8 5.44 -15.22 9.22
C ASP A 8 5.15 -14.28 8.03
N TRP A 9 5.79 -13.10 8.03
CA TRP A 9 5.88 -12.21 6.87
C TRP A 9 7.34 -12.16 6.43
N THR A 10 7.90 -13.33 6.10
CA THR A 10 9.20 -13.42 5.42
C THR A 10 9.07 -13.84 3.96
N GLU A 11 8.04 -13.38 3.27
CA GLU A 11 8.25 -13.02 1.87
C GLU A 11 8.76 -11.58 1.86
N SER A 12 10.09 -11.43 1.75
CA SER A 12 10.78 -10.16 1.54
C SER A 12 10.27 -9.49 0.28
N SER A 13 9.15 -8.81 0.41
CA SER A 13 8.71 -7.76 -0.47
C SER A 13 9.41 -6.50 0.02
N THR A 14 10.39 -6.03 -0.74
CA THR A 14 11.16 -4.84 -0.39
C THR A 14 10.23 -3.63 -0.40
N LEU A 15 9.86 -3.14 0.77
CA LEU A 15 9.12 -1.89 0.94
C LEU A 15 9.98 -0.73 0.41
N LEU A 16 9.42 0.11 -0.44
CA LEU A 16 10.12 1.28 -1.00
C LEU A 16 9.66 2.56 -0.30
N ASP A 17 10.60 3.46 -0.03
CA ASP A 17 10.28 4.79 0.50
C ASP A 17 9.53 5.66 -0.53
N GLU A 18 9.69 5.35 -1.82
CA GLU A 18 8.89 5.91 -2.91
C GLU A 18 8.24 4.79 -3.70
N VAL A 19 6.91 4.79 -3.70
CA VAL A 19 6.12 3.83 -4.45
C VAL A 19 6.27 4.14 -5.95
N PRO A 20 6.62 3.14 -6.79
CA PRO A 20 6.75 3.35 -8.22
C PRO A 20 5.45 3.88 -8.84
N TRP A 21 5.53 5.03 -9.51
CA TRP A 21 4.39 5.59 -10.20
C TRP A 21 4.21 4.98 -11.59
N SER A 22 2.96 4.71 -11.96
CA SER A 22 2.56 4.25 -13.30
C SER A 22 1.05 4.50 -13.51
N ASP A 23 0.63 4.69 -14.75
CA ASP A 23 -0.79 4.81 -15.12
C ASP A 23 -1.52 3.45 -15.15
N SER A 24 -0.82 2.36 -14.81
CA SER A 24 -1.38 1.01 -14.68
C SER A 24 -0.87 0.30 -13.41
N LEU A 25 -1.48 -0.84 -13.07
CA LEU A 25 -1.07 -1.67 -11.94
C LEU A 25 0.32 -2.27 -12.12
N THR A 26 1.22 -1.95 -11.20
CA THR A 26 2.59 -2.48 -11.13
C THR A 26 2.64 -3.81 -10.37
N SER A 27 3.76 -4.53 -10.45
CA SER A 27 4.02 -5.68 -9.57
C SER A 27 4.09 -5.27 -8.10
N TYR A 28 4.60 -4.07 -7.81
CA TYR A 28 4.64 -3.51 -6.46
C TYR A 28 3.23 -3.38 -5.88
N ASP A 29 2.28 -2.86 -6.66
CA ASP A 29 0.89 -2.71 -6.22
C ASP A 29 0.25 -4.07 -5.89
N ARG A 30 0.50 -5.09 -6.71
CA ARG A 30 -0.02 -6.44 -6.49
C ARG A 30 0.55 -7.07 -5.22
N GLN A 31 1.82 -6.83 -4.94
CA GLN A 31 2.51 -7.39 -3.77
C GLN A 31 2.11 -6.66 -2.48
N HIS A 32 1.91 -5.34 -2.54
CA HIS A 32 1.66 -4.48 -1.38
C HIS A 32 0.20 -4.02 -1.23
N PHE A 33 -0.74 -4.65 -1.94
CA PHE A 33 -2.15 -4.24 -1.93
C PHE A 33 -2.74 -4.11 -0.52
N LYS A 34 -2.38 -5.02 0.39
CA LYS A 34 -2.83 -4.98 1.79
C LYS A 34 -2.34 -3.73 2.54
N ILE A 35 -1.17 -3.18 2.20
CA ILE A 35 -0.66 -1.94 2.79
C ILE A 35 -1.57 -0.77 2.41
N TYR A 36 -1.98 -0.67 1.15
CA TYR A 36 -2.89 0.40 0.71
C TYR A 36 -4.22 0.36 1.45
N LEU A 37 -4.80 -0.82 1.67
CA LEU A 37 -6.04 -0.95 2.44
C LEU A 37 -5.86 -0.48 3.89
N ARG A 38 -4.77 -0.87 4.55
CA ARG A 38 -4.47 -0.45 5.94
C ARG A 38 -4.24 1.05 6.04
N ILE A 39 -3.60 1.66 5.04
CA ILE A 39 -3.39 3.11 5.00
C ILE A 39 -4.72 3.84 4.85
N LEU A 40 -5.58 3.40 3.94
CA LEU A 40 -6.89 4.03 3.73
C LEU A 40 -7.78 3.94 4.97
N ASP A 41 -7.76 2.79 5.66
CA ASP A 41 -8.44 2.57 6.93
C ASP A 41 -7.91 3.52 8.02
N ALA A 42 -6.59 3.59 8.19
CA ALA A 42 -5.95 4.50 9.14
C ALA A 42 -6.21 5.99 8.83
N CYS A 43 -6.25 6.37 7.55
CA CYS A 43 -6.65 7.72 7.14
C CYS A 43 -8.10 8.03 7.51
N ALA A 44 -9.02 7.08 7.37
CA ALA A 44 -10.43 7.24 7.77
C ALA A 44 -10.57 7.45 9.29
N ASP A 45 -9.68 6.81 10.07
CA ASP A 45 -9.58 6.97 11.52
C ASP A 45 -8.78 8.21 11.97
N ASN A 46 -8.33 9.05 11.02
CA ASN A 46 -7.49 10.23 11.25
C ASN A 46 -6.17 9.91 11.98
N ALA A 47 -5.58 8.73 11.73
CA ALA A 47 -4.27 8.38 12.23
C ALA A 47 -3.21 9.36 11.71
N THR A 48 -2.20 9.62 12.53
CA THR A 48 -1.08 10.50 12.16
C THR A 48 -0.13 9.80 11.18
N VAL A 49 0.67 10.60 10.47
CA VAL A 49 1.72 10.08 9.57
C VAL A 49 2.70 9.20 10.36
N GLU A 50 3.03 9.61 11.57
CA GLU A 50 3.94 8.91 12.47
C GLU A 50 3.36 7.56 12.92
N GLU A 51 2.08 7.50 13.32
CA GLU A 51 1.41 6.24 13.67
C GLU A 51 1.31 5.29 12.49
N MET A 52 0.98 5.80 11.30
CA MET A 52 0.93 4.98 10.09
C MET A 52 2.32 4.46 9.69
N ALA A 53 3.37 5.28 9.82
CA ALA A 53 4.74 4.87 9.50
C ALA A 53 5.20 3.71 10.38
N ASP A 54 4.98 3.81 11.70
CA ASP A 54 5.37 2.76 12.64
C ASP A 54 4.49 1.50 12.48
N LEU A 55 3.17 1.65 12.54
CA LEU A 55 2.25 0.51 12.64
C LEU A 55 2.00 -0.20 11.30
N ILE A 56 2.13 0.49 10.18
CA ILE A 56 1.81 -0.06 8.85
C ILE A 56 3.09 -0.34 8.06
N LEU A 57 4.03 0.59 8.03
CA LEU A 57 5.27 0.47 7.24
C LEU A 57 6.45 -0.08 8.04
N GLY A 58 6.36 -0.13 9.37
CA GLY A 58 7.47 -0.55 10.24
C GLY A 58 8.66 0.41 10.21
N ILE A 59 8.42 1.69 9.89
CA ILE A 59 9.45 2.73 9.89
C ILE A 59 9.29 3.56 11.16
N ASP A 60 10.28 3.54 12.03
CA ASP A 60 10.28 4.33 13.26
C ASP A 60 10.41 5.83 12.94
N PRO A 61 9.37 6.65 13.21
CA PRO A 61 9.39 8.07 12.88
C PRO A 61 10.27 8.90 13.83
N ALA A 62 10.64 8.38 15.01
CA ALA A 62 11.56 9.05 15.92
C ALA A 62 13.02 8.86 15.49
N LEU A 63 13.35 7.70 14.89
CA LEU A 63 14.70 7.41 14.38
C LEU A 63 14.90 7.92 12.95
N GLU A 64 13.87 7.80 12.10
CA GLU A 64 13.97 8.11 10.67
C GLU A 64 12.81 9.03 10.17
N PRO A 65 12.62 10.23 10.75
CA PRO A 65 11.44 11.07 10.51
C PRO A 65 11.24 11.45 9.03
N GLY A 66 12.34 11.76 8.33
CA GLY A 66 12.29 12.13 6.92
C GLY A 66 11.83 10.97 6.02
N ARG A 67 12.33 9.76 6.31
CA ARG A 67 11.99 8.54 5.57
C ARG A 67 10.56 8.12 5.86
N ALA A 68 10.15 8.12 7.13
CA ALA A 68 8.78 7.81 7.57
C ALA A 68 7.75 8.65 6.83
N ARG A 69 7.93 9.99 6.84
CA ARG A 69 7.02 10.92 6.16
C ARG A 69 6.98 10.69 4.65
N LYS A 70 8.14 10.53 4.03
CA LYS A 70 8.27 10.31 2.58
C LYS A 70 7.54 9.04 2.15
N ALA A 71 7.79 7.93 2.85
CA ALA A 71 7.17 6.65 2.60
C ALA A 71 5.65 6.72 2.75
N ILE A 72 5.14 7.29 3.85
CA ILE A 72 3.70 7.37 4.07
C ILE A 72 3.00 8.23 3.02
N HIS A 73 3.52 9.41 2.70
CA HIS A 73 2.91 10.26 1.67
C HIS A 73 2.87 9.54 0.31
N SER A 74 3.98 8.91 -0.09
CA SER A 74 4.04 8.18 -1.37
C SER A 74 3.03 7.02 -1.42
N HIS A 75 2.87 6.28 -0.32
CA HIS A 75 1.89 5.21 -0.26
C HIS A 75 0.43 5.71 -0.19
N ILE A 76 0.16 6.82 0.49
CA ILE A 76 -1.16 7.47 0.49
C ILE A 76 -1.54 7.89 -0.93
N ASP A 77 -0.64 8.57 -1.64
CA ASP A 77 -0.87 9.01 -3.01
C ASP A 77 -1.19 7.83 -3.92
N ARG A 78 -0.42 6.74 -3.80
CA ARG A 78 -0.69 5.53 -4.59
C ARG A 78 -1.99 4.84 -4.20
N ALA A 79 -2.30 4.74 -2.90
CA ALA A 79 -3.54 4.14 -2.42
C ALA A 79 -4.78 4.91 -2.93
N ASN A 80 -4.71 6.25 -2.93
CA ASN A 80 -5.75 7.10 -3.49
C ASN A 80 -5.91 6.92 -5.00
N TRP A 81 -4.80 6.81 -5.75
CA TRP A 81 -4.84 6.49 -7.17
C TRP A 81 -5.47 5.11 -7.43
N MET A 82 -5.16 4.11 -6.61
CA MET A 82 -5.72 2.76 -6.71
C MET A 82 -7.24 2.76 -6.61
N ILE A 83 -7.82 3.49 -5.65
CA ILE A 83 -9.29 3.50 -5.46
C ILE A 83 -10.04 4.39 -6.44
N THR A 84 -9.40 5.42 -7.01
CA THR A 84 -10.06 6.36 -7.94
C THR A 84 -9.90 5.95 -9.40
N THR A 85 -8.78 5.30 -9.74
CA THR A 85 -8.37 5.02 -11.11
C THR A 85 -7.99 3.56 -11.31
N GLY A 86 -7.07 3.03 -10.49
CA GLY A 86 -6.51 1.68 -10.64
C GLY A 86 -7.54 0.54 -10.56
N TYR A 87 -8.62 0.71 -9.77
CA TYR A 87 -9.67 -0.31 -9.61
C TYR A 87 -10.35 -0.69 -10.95
N LYS A 88 -10.41 0.23 -11.92
CA LYS A 88 -11.00 -0.03 -13.24
C LYS A 88 -10.21 -1.07 -14.02
N GLU A 89 -8.91 -1.18 -13.79
CA GLU A 89 -8.07 -2.19 -14.44
C GLU A 89 -8.34 -3.61 -13.91
N LEU A 90 -8.74 -3.73 -12.63
CA LEU A 90 -9.13 -5.03 -12.04
C LEU A 90 -10.38 -5.60 -12.73
N PHE A 91 -11.32 -4.75 -13.14
CA PHE A 91 -12.55 -5.16 -13.80
C PHE A 91 -12.48 -5.17 -15.34
N ARG A 92 -11.51 -4.47 -15.94
CA ARG A 92 -11.23 -4.55 -17.39
C ARG A 92 -10.74 -5.94 -17.84
N ALA A 93 -10.09 -6.70 -16.97
CA ALA A 93 -9.71 -8.07 -17.26
C ALA A 93 -10.94 -8.97 -17.51
N ASP A 94 -12.06 -8.68 -16.85
CA ASP A 94 -13.29 -9.48 -16.91
C ASP A 94 -14.05 -9.28 -18.24
N GLU A 95 -13.94 -8.09 -18.84
CA GLU A 95 -14.54 -7.80 -20.16
C GLU A 95 -13.77 -8.48 -21.31
N LYS A 96 -12.43 -8.55 -21.23
CA LYS A 96 -11.62 -9.26 -22.24
C LYS A 96 -11.79 -10.77 -22.19
N GLY A 97 -12.06 -11.34 -21.01
CA GLY A 97 -12.40 -12.77 -20.87
C GLY A 97 -13.72 -13.15 -21.55
N LYS A 98 -14.71 -12.24 -21.56
CA LYS A 98 -15.99 -12.45 -22.24
C LYS A 98 -15.93 -12.21 -23.75
N ALA A 99 -15.11 -11.26 -24.21
CA ALA A 99 -14.97 -10.95 -25.63
C ALA A 99 -14.21 -12.01 -26.46
N LEU A 100 -13.44 -12.89 -25.83
CA LEU A 100 -12.74 -14.01 -26.50
C LEU A 100 -13.53 -15.32 -26.45
N ALA A 101 -14.68 -15.35 -25.76
CA ALA A 101 -15.55 -16.52 -25.61
C ALA A 101 -16.85 -16.40 -26.43
N SER A 102 -16.93 -15.45 -27.37
CA SER A 102 -18.08 -15.18 -28.23
C SER A 102 -17.68 -15.10 -29.69
#